data_AF-A0A1X2LP02-F1
#
_entry.id   AF-A0A1X2LP02-F1
#
_cell.length_a   1.000
_cell.length_b   1.000
_cell.length_c   1.000
_cell.angle_alpha   90.00
_cell.angle_beta   90.00
_cell.angle_gamma   90.00
#
_symmetry.space_group_name_H-M   'P 1'
#
loop_
_entity.id
_entity.type
_entity.pdbx_description
1 polymer ?
#
loop_
_entity_poly.entity_id
_entity_poly.type
_entity_poly.pdbx_seq_one_letter_code
_entity_poly.pdbx_strand_id
1 'polypeptide(L)'
;MKMDLDRIPHPLRLARGSHQPGSGKGCAMNAISYINGDAQITDFPRCSARPLAALVQSCNDLLAGPSGYLSPEDSVLVLELGWQTVGTADVSNAVIHAWVGELLTSPTWGLVRFATLTTIKAILDIAELHRNAASSDMAPWAAWGAAGQAAHAAARTINPALNPSGLHAIQTAYQSTALADTHYRAALDAVTASALRAYAMAANGTAATRVVELSRHAIHSWRRLAGADRSSDIGPALVDDGPQRIPVPA
;
A
#
# COMPACT_ATOMS: atom_id res chain seq x y z
N MET A 1 -4.79 1.16 -35.74
CA MET A 1 -4.27 2.50 -35.39
C MET A 1 -2.83 2.33 -34.94
N LYS A 2 -1.85 2.86 -35.68
CA LYS A 2 -0.42 2.71 -35.36
C LYS A 2 -0.05 3.85 -34.40
N MET A 3 0.40 3.52 -33.20
CA MET A 3 0.84 4.51 -32.21
C MET A 3 2.14 5.14 -32.70
N ASP A 4 2.10 6.44 -32.99
CA ASP A 4 3.24 7.22 -33.44
C ASP A 4 4.14 7.53 -32.23
N LEU A 5 5.12 6.66 -32.01
CA LEU A 5 6.07 6.73 -30.89
C LEU A 5 7.04 7.91 -31.01
N ASP A 6 7.19 8.49 -32.20
CA ASP A 6 8.09 9.62 -32.47
C ASP A 6 7.52 10.96 -31.94
N ARG A 7 6.26 10.94 -31.47
CA ARG A 7 5.54 12.07 -30.87
C ARG A 7 5.78 12.25 -29.37
N ILE A 8 6.56 11.38 -28.73
CA ILE A 8 6.96 11.48 -27.32
C ILE A 8 8.39 12.06 -27.28
N PRO A 9 8.56 13.41 -27.24
CA PRO A 9 9.86 14.04 -27.41
C PRO A 9 10.78 13.84 -26.20
N HIS A 10 10.20 13.43 -25.06
CA HIS A 10 10.85 13.17 -23.79
C HIS A 10 10.16 11.96 -23.11
N PRO A 11 10.89 11.11 -22.36
CA PRO A 11 10.30 10.00 -21.60
C PRO A 11 9.12 10.48 -20.75
N LEU A 12 8.12 9.61 -20.52
CA LEU A 12 7.05 9.89 -19.57
C LEU A 12 7.68 10.23 -18.20
N ARG A 13 7.46 11.45 -17.71
CA ARG A 13 7.97 11.90 -16.40
C ARG A 13 6.84 11.94 -15.40
N LEU A 14 6.94 11.12 -14.38
CA LEU A 14 5.99 11.14 -13.28
C LEU A 14 6.20 12.39 -12.41
N ALA A 15 5.12 12.87 -11.81
CA ALA A 15 5.11 14.08 -11.01
C ALA A 15 4.40 13.87 -9.67
N ARG A 16 4.84 14.62 -8.65
CA ARG A 16 4.23 14.66 -7.33
C ARG A 16 2.86 15.32 -7.35
N GLY A 17 1.99 14.82 -6.48
CA GLY A 17 0.71 15.42 -6.13
C GLY A 17 -0.43 15.05 -7.07
N SER A 18 -1.59 15.63 -6.82
CA SER A 18 -2.78 15.44 -7.65
C SER A 18 -2.77 16.37 -8.85
N HIS A 19 -3.16 15.85 -10.01
CA HIS A 19 -3.11 16.57 -11.28
C HIS A 19 -4.50 16.70 -11.90
N GLN A 20 -4.74 17.81 -12.60
CA GLN A 20 -5.97 17.99 -13.37
C GLN A 20 -5.89 17.23 -14.70
N PRO A 21 -7.01 16.71 -15.22
CA PRO A 21 -7.07 16.16 -16.58
C PRO A 21 -6.49 17.13 -17.61
N GLY A 22 -5.67 16.61 -18.54
CA GLY A 22 -5.04 17.42 -19.59
C GLY A 22 -3.79 18.20 -19.18
N SER A 23 -3.36 18.15 -17.91
CA SER A 23 -2.14 18.82 -17.43
C SER A 23 -0.82 18.23 -17.98
N GLY A 24 -0.87 17.04 -18.60
CA GLY A 24 0.31 16.29 -19.04
C GLY A 24 1.13 15.70 -17.89
N LYS A 25 0.63 15.75 -16.65
CA LYS A 25 1.28 15.21 -15.45
C LYS A 25 0.46 14.06 -14.85
N GLY A 26 1.14 13.13 -14.22
CA GLY A 26 0.53 12.02 -13.49
C GLY A 26 1.51 11.36 -12.53
N CYS A 27 0.97 10.66 -11.53
CA CYS A 27 1.73 9.77 -10.67
C CYS A 27 1.71 8.33 -11.23
N ALA A 28 2.49 7.43 -10.62
CA ALA A 28 2.49 6.01 -10.98
C ALA A 28 1.08 5.40 -11.01
N MET A 29 0.25 5.70 -10.00
CA MET A 29 -1.11 5.16 -9.91
C MET A 29 -2.03 5.67 -11.03
N ASN A 30 -1.82 6.88 -11.56
CA ASN A 30 -2.55 7.35 -12.73
C ASN A 30 -2.19 6.53 -13.98
N ALA A 31 -0.93 6.14 -14.13
CA ALA A 31 -0.50 5.24 -15.20
C ALA A 31 -1.16 3.85 -15.07
N ILE A 32 -1.21 3.30 -13.84
CA ILE A 32 -1.95 2.04 -13.57
C ILE A 32 -3.42 2.18 -13.98
N SER A 33 -4.09 3.26 -13.52
CA SER A 33 -5.50 3.53 -13.80
C SER A 33 -5.78 3.65 -15.31
N TYR A 34 -4.89 4.32 -16.04
CA TYR A 34 -4.98 4.45 -17.49
C TYR A 34 -4.83 3.11 -18.20
N ILE A 35 -3.82 2.31 -17.84
CA ILE A 35 -3.59 1.01 -18.48
C ILE A 35 -4.69 0.00 -18.12
N ASN A 36 -5.25 0.07 -16.91
CA ASN A 36 -6.40 -0.72 -16.51
C ASN A 36 -7.67 -0.38 -17.31
N GLY A 37 -7.71 0.78 -17.97
CA GLY A 37 -8.88 1.26 -18.69
C GLY A 37 -9.97 1.80 -17.76
N ASP A 38 -9.58 2.39 -16.62
CA ASP A 38 -10.55 3.05 -15.74
C ASP A 38 -11.25 4.21 -16.48
N ALA A 39 -12.57 4.32 -16.31
CA ALA A 39 -13.36 5.38 -16.93
C ALA A 39 -12.92 6.80 -16.49
N GLN A 40 -12.37 6.92 -15.28
CA GLN A 40 -11.77 8.12 -14.76
C GLN A 40 -10.38 7.79 -14.22
N ILE A 41 -9.36 8.49 -14.74
CA ILE A 41 -7.98 8.35 -14.26
C ILE A 41 -7.90 8.88 -12.83
N THR A 42 -7.39 8.04 -11.93
CA THR A 42 -7.34 8.33 -10.49
C THR A 42 -6.06 7.78 -9.86
N ASP A 43 -5.77 8.20 -8.63
CA ASP A 43 -4.70 7.66 -7.80
C ASP A 43 -5.08 6.33 -7.15
N PHE A 44 -6.33 5.90 -7.29
CA PHE A 44 -6.87 4.66 -6.73
C PHE A 44 -7.49 3.79 -7.82
N PRO A 45 -6.66 3.15 -8.67
CA PRO A 45 -7.13 2.31 -9.76
C PRO A 45 -8.06 1.22 -9.26
N ARG A 46 -9.07 0.86 -10.06
CA ARG A 46 -10.02 -0.20 -9.66
C ARG A 46 -9.35 -1.55 -9.42
N CYS A 47 -8.24 -1.84 -10.10
CA CYS A 47 -7.51 -3.11 -9.99
C CYS A 47 -6.55 -3.17 -8.80
N SER A 48 -6.35 -2.07 -8.07
CA SER A 48 -5.40 -1.98 -6.95
C SER A 48 -6.11 -1.85 -5.62
N ALA A 49 -5.64 -2.57 -4.60
CA ALA A 49 -6.07 -2.33 -3.22
C ALA A 49 -5.76 -0.87 -2.84
N ARG A 50 -6.80 -0.17 -2.40
CA ARG A 50 -6.74 1.24 -2.02
C ARG A 50 -5.61 1.58 -1.02
N PRO A 51 -5.35 0.81 0.07
CA PRO A 51 -4.22 1.10 0.95
C PRO A 51 -2.86 0.96 0.25
N LEU A 52 -2.69 -0.01 -0.66
CA LEU A 52 -1.44 -0.17 -1.40
C LEU A 52 -1.23 0.96 -2.41
N ALA A 53 -2.30 1.41 -3.08
CA ALA A 53 -2.26 2.56 -3.97
C ALA A 53 -1.82 3.84 -3.23
N ALA A 54 -2.33 4.08 -2.01
CA ALA A 54 -1.91 5.20 -1.17
C ALA A 54 -0.42 5.14 -0.77
N LEU A 55 0.10 3.93 -0.50
CA LEU A 55 1.52 3.72 -0.21
C LEU A 55 2.39 4.05 -1.43
N VAL A 56 2.01 3.59 -2.62
CA VAL A 56 2.73 3.89 -3.87
C VAL A 56 2.66 5.37 -4.23
N GLN A 57 1.50 6.01 -4.05
CA GLN A 57 1.35 7.46 -4.21
C GLN A 57 2.29 8.22 -3.28
N SER A 58 2.42 7.78 -2.03
CA SER A 58 3.34 8.39 -1.06
C SER A 58 4.80 8.21 -1.47
N CYS A 59 5.18 7.04 -2.02
CA CYS A 59 6.51 6.85 -2.62
C CYS A 59 6.76 7.84 -3.76
N ASN A 60 5.81 7.94 -4.70
CA ASN A 60 5.88 8.88 -5.83
C ASN A 60 6.12 10.32 -5.35
N ASP A 61 5.34 10.77 -4.37
CA ASP A 61 5.40 12.13 -3.88
C ASP A 61 6.68 12.44 -3.08
N LEU A 62 7.20 11.47 -2.34
CA LEU A 62 8.43 11.64 -1.55
C LEU A 62 9.71 11.54 -2.40
N LEU A 63 9.69 10.78 -3.50
CA LEU A 63 10.82 10.61 -4.41
C LEU A 63 10.92 11.74 -5.44
N ALA A 64 9.85 12.50 -5.66
CA ALA A 64 9.89 13.64 -6.57
C ALA A 64 10.91 14.68 -6.11
N GLY A 65 11.79 15.09 -7.03
CA GLY A 65 12.80 16.11 -6.75
C GLY A 65 12.21 17.52 -6.61
N PRO A 66 13.05 18.56 -6.42
CA PRO A 66 12.60 19.94 -6.21
C PRO A 66 11.74 20.50 -7.36
N SER A 67 11.89 19.97 -8.57
CA SER A 67 11.08 20.35 -9.74
C SER A 67 9.64 19.80 -9.70
N GLY A 68 9.32 18.95 -8.72
CA GLY A 68 8.06 18.23 -8.63
C GLY A 68 7.98 16.99 -9.54
N TYR A 69 9.00 16.71 -10.34
CA TYR A 69 9.11 15.49 -11.15
C TYR A 69 10.04 14.47 -10.52
N LEU A 70 9.78 13.20 -10.79
CA LEU A 70 10.67 12.11 -10.46
C LEU A 70 11.86 12.08 -11.45
N SER A 71 12.98 11.53 -10.98
CA SER A 71 14.07 11.09 -11.85
C SER A 71 13.60 9.91 -12.72
N PRO A 72 14.31 9.58 -13.82
CA PRO A 72 14.03 8.36 -14.57
C PRO A 72 14.06 7.09 -13.70
N GLU A 73 15.05 6.99 -12.81
CA GLU A 73 15.25 5.83 -11.92
C GLU A 73 14.10 5.71 -10.91
N ASP A 74 13.72 6.82 -10.26
CA ASP A 74 12.61 6.84 -9.32
C ASP A 74 11.27 6.57 -10.02
N SER A 75 11.12 7.03 -11.28
CA SER A 75 9.92 6.76 -12.08
C SER A 75 9.75 5.27 -12.34
N VAL A 76 10.82 4.57 -12.73
CA VAL A 76 10.81 3.11 -12.91
C VAL A 76 10.46 2.42 -11.58
N LEU A 77 11.12 2.82 -10.49
CA LEU A 77 10.87 2.27 -9.16
C LEU A 77 9.39 2.36 -8.74
N VAL A 78 8.76 3.53 -8.85
CA VAL A 78 7.36 3.69 -8.41
C VAL A 78 6.37 3.02 -9.38
N LEU A 79 6.71 2.91 -10.66
CA LEU A 79 5.92 2.11 -11.62
C LEU A 79 6.00 0.62 -11.30
N GLU A 80 7.17 0.10 -10.97
CA GLU A 80 7.33 -1.29 -10.53
C GLU A 80 6.52 -1.59 -9.27
N LEU A 81 6.53 -0.68 -8.29
CA LEU A 81 5.69 -0.81 -7.09
C LEU A 81 4.21 -0.75 -7.46
N GLY A 82 3.81 0.19 -8.32
CA GLY A 82 2.44 0.31 -8.81
C GLY A 82 1.96 -0.96 -9.51
N TRP A 83 2.79 -1.56 -10.36
CA TRP A 83 2.48 -2.80 -11.08
C TRP A 83 2.24 -3.98 -10.14
N GLN A 84 2.98 -4.06 -9.03
CA GLN A 84 2.77 -5.11 -8.03
C GLN A 84 1.43 -4.98 -7.29
N THR A 85 0.79 -3.81 -7.33
CA THR A 85 -0.57 -3.62 -6.78
C THR A 85 -1.68 -4.09 -7.72
N VAL A 86 -1.40 -4.37 -8.99
CA VAL A 86 -2.44 -4.82 -9.93
C VAL A 86 -2.97 -6.20 -9.52
N GLY A 87 -4.29 -6.34 -9.53
CA GLY A 87 -4.99 -7.57 -9.12
C GLY A 87 -5.09 -7.75 -7.61
N THR A 88 -4.75 -6.72 -6.82
CA THR A 88 -4.88 -6.78 -5.35
C THR A 88 -6.21 -6.22 -4.84
N ALA A 89 -7.04 -5.66 -5.72
CA ALA A 89 -8.40 -5.26 -5.40
C ALA A 89 -9.31 -6.46 -5.06
N ASP A 90 -10.49 -6.16 -4.51
CA ASP A 90 -11.59 -7.12 -4.27
C ASP A 90 -11.22 -8.36 -3.44
N VAL A 91 -10.35 -8.20 -2.44
CA VAL A 91 -10.03 -9.28 -1.47
C VAL A 91 -11.11 -9.41 -0.39
N SER A 92 -11.16 -10.56 0.27
CA SER A 92 -12.05 -10.77 1.41
C SER A 92 -11.65 -9.92 2.62
N ASN A 93 -12.63 -9.61 3.49
CA ASN A 93 -12.36 -8.93 4.76
C ASN A 93 -11.32 -9.68 5.61
N ALA A 94 -11.27 -11.01 5.53
CA ALA A 94 -10.27 -11.81 6.23
C ALA A 94 -8.83 -11.41 5.85
N VAL A 95 -8.56 -11.17 4.55
CA VAL A 95 -7.25 -10.71 4.08
C VAL A 95 -6.92 -9.33 4.63
N ILE A 96 -7.90 -8.42 4.66
CA ILE A 96 -7.73 -7.07 5.21
C ILE A 96 -7.36 -7.13 6.69
N HIS A 97 -8.11 -7.89 7.49
CA HIS A 97 -7.82 -8.04 8.91
C HIS A 97 -6.46 -8.70 9.14
N ALA A 98 -6.12 -9.77 8.40
CA ALA A 98 -4.80 -10.40 8.50
C ALA A 98 -3.67 -9.41 8.18
N TRP A 99 -3.83 -8.62 7.12
CA TRP A 99 -2.83 -7.65 6.68
C TRP A 99 -2.64 -6.53 7.69
N VAL A 100 -3.71 -6.03 8.30
CA VAL A 100 -3.61 -5.05 9.39
C VAL A 100 -2.91 -5.64 10.61
N GLY A 101 -3.20 -6.89 10.97
CA GLY A 101 -2.48 -7.60 12.03
C GLY A 101 -0.96 -7.64 11.77
N GLU A 102 -0.56 -7.96 10.54
CA GLU A 102 0.84 -7.94 10.10
C GLU A 102 1.45 -6.52 10.12
N LEU A 103 0.74 -5.52 9.60
CA LEU A 103 1.16 -4.11 9.63
C LEU A 103 1.41 -3.63 11.06
N LEU A 104 0.61 -4.09 12.02
CA LEU A 104 0.78 -3.72 13.41
C LEU A 104 1.96 -4.46 14.06
N THR A 105 2.15 -5.75 13.77
CA THR A 105 2.97 -6.63 14.63
C THR A 105 4.15 -7.33 13.97
N SER A 106 4.33 -7.22 12.66
CA SER A 106 5.50 -7.81 12.01
C SER A 106 6.79 -7.31 12.67
N PRO A 107 7.70 -8.21 13.11
CA PRO A 107 8.95 -7.77 13.73
C PRO A 107 9.86 -7.04 12.73
N THR A 108 9.74 -7.36 11.44
CA THR A 108 10.58 -6.84 10.36
C THR A 108 10.13 -5.49 9.81
N TRP A 109 8.82 -5.22 9.77
CA TRP A 109 8.27 -4.01 9.13
C TRP A 109 7.00 -3.49 9.81
N GLY A 110 6.53 -4.13 10.87
CA GLY A 110 5.33 -3.72 11.57
C GLY A 110 5.58 -2.52 12.48
N LEU A 111 4.51 -1.81 12.81
CA LEU A 111 4.55 -0.59 13.61
C LEU A 111 4.94 -0.82 15.07
N VAL A 112 4.88 -2.05 15.57
CA VAL A 112 5.34 -2.45 16.91
C VAL A 112 6.78 -2.01 17.20
N ARG A 113 7.63 -1.87 16.18
CA ARG A 113 9.02 -1.40 16.34
C ARG A 113 9.14 0.05 16.82
N PHE A 114 8.09 0.85 16.65
CA PHE A 114 8.03 2.24 17.13
C PHE A 114 7.34 2.35 18.48
N ALA A 115 6.80 1.24 19.01
CA ALA A 115 6.09 1.21 20.27
C ALA A 115 7.03 1.42 21.46
N THR A 116 6.49 2.04 22.52
CA THR A 116 7.11 2.05 23.84
C THR A 116 6.61 0.85 24.64
N LEU A 117 7.25 0.58 25.79
CA LEU A 117 6.75 -0.42 26.74
C LEU A 117 5.29 -0.17 27.17
N THR A 118 4.86 1.10 27.20
CA THR A 118 3.48 1.47 27.57
C THR A 118 2.47 1.25 26.44
N THR A 119 2.90 1.25 25.18
CA THR A 119 1.98 1.18 24.02
C THR A 119 2.00 -0.18 23.33
N ILE A 120 3.05 -0.97 23.52
CA ILE A 120 3.22 -2.28 22.88
C ILE A 120 2.04 -3.23 23.16
N LYS A 121 1.56 -3.28 24.41
CA LYS A 121 0.44 -4.15 24.78
C LYS A 121 -0.82 -3.80 23.97
N ALA A 122 -1.18 -2.52 23.90
CA ALA A 122 -2.37 -2.09 23.17
C ALA A 122 -2.28 -2.41 21.66
N ILE A 123 -1.10 -2.29 21.06
CA ILE A 123 -0.87 -2.67 19.66
C ILE A 123 -1.04 -4.19 19.49
N LEU A 124 -0.47 -5.00 20.39
CA LEU A 124 -0.57 -6.46 20.34
C LEU A 124 -2.01 -6.95 20.53
N ASP A 125 -2.74 -6.38 21.50
CA ASP A 125 -4.14 -6.71 21.80
C ASP A 125 -5.02 -6.43 20.57
N ILE A 126 -4.87 -5.26 19.93
CA ILE A 126 -5.66 -4.91 18.73
C ILE A 126 -5.28 -5.81 17.55
N ALA A 127 -4.01 -6.12 17.36
CA ALA A 127 -3.58 -7.03 16.31
C ALA A 127 -4.12 -8.45 16.49
N GLU A 128 -4.30 -8.90 17.73
CA GLU A 128 -4.95 -10.18 18.04
C GLU A 128 -6.42 -10.18 17.63
N LEU A 129 -7.16 -9.10 17.92
CA LEU A 129 -8.54 -8.94 17.43
C LEU A 129 -8.61 -9.05 15.89
N HIS A 130 -7.65 -8.44 15.19
CA HIS A 130 -7.52 -8.59 13.74
C HIS A 130 -7.22 -10.03 13.31
N ARG A 131 -6.33 -10.76 13.98
CA ARG A 131 -6.05 -12.18 13.65
C ARG A 131 -7.27 -13.08 13.86
N ASN A 132 -8.05 -12.84 14.92
CA ASN A 132 -9.27 -13.60 15.19
C ASN A 132 -10.33 -13.31 14.11
N ALA A 133 -10.53 -12.02 13.77
CA ALA A 133 -11.41 -11.62 12.68
C ALA A 133 -11.01 -12.21 11.32
N ALA A 134 -9.70 -12.30 11.04
CA ALA A 134 -9.18 -12.96 9.84
C ALA A 134 -9.50 -14.46 9.80
N SER A 135 -9.64 -15.10 10.96
CA SER A 135 -10.00 -16.51 11.11
C SER A 135 -11.51 -16.73 11.21
N SER A 136 -12.32 -15.72 10.85
CA SER A 136 -13.79 -15.71 10.98
C SER A 136 -14.32 -15.77 12.42
N ASP A 137 -13.48 -15.48 13.41
CA ASP A 137 -13.85 -15.36 14.82
C ASP A 137 -13.88 -13.87 15.22
N MET A 138 -14.85 -13.14 14.67
CA MET A 138 -14.98 -11.70 14.92
C MET A 138 -15.45 -11.45 16.35
N ALA A 139 -14.59 -10.85 17.17
CA ALA A 139 -14.94 -10.44 18.52
C ALA A 139 -16.10 -9.42 18.53
N PRO A 140 -16.93 -9.39 19.58
CA PRO A 140 -18.00 -8.40 19.72
C PRO A 140 -17.47 -6.96 19.64
N TRP A 141 -18.28 -6.04 19.12
CA TRP A 141 -17.93 -4.61 19.01
C TRP A 141 -17.42 -4.00 20.32
N ALA A 142 -17.96 -4.42 21.47
CA ALA A 142 -17.51 -3.96 22.79
C ALA A 142 -16.02 -4.25 23.06
N ALA A 143 -15.49 -5.37 22.57
CA ALA A 143 -14.07 -5.71 22.71
C ALA A 143 -13.18 -4.76 21.88
N TRP A 144 -13.60 -4.46 20.65
CA TRP A 144 -12.93 -3.48 19.79
C TRP A 144 -12.96 -2.07 20.38
N GLY A 145 -14.11 -1.65 20.92
CA GLY A 145 -14.25 -0.38 21.62
C GLY A 145 -13.34 -0.27 22.86
N ALA A 146 -13.29 -1.32 23.68
CA ALA A 146 -12.41 -1.37 24.84
C ALA A 146 -10.92 -1.31 24.45
N ALA A 147 -10.51 -2.06 23.43
CA ALA A 147 -9.15 -2.03 22.91
C ALA A 147 -8.79 -0.64 22.32
N GLY A 148 -9.72 -0.01 21.61
CA GLY A 148 -9.56 1.36 21.11
C GLY A 148 -9.39 2.38 22.24
N GLN A 149 -10.22 2.30 23.30
CA GLN A 149 -10.06 3.17 24.48
C GLN A 149 -8.71 2.95 25.18
N ALA A 150 -8.26 1.71 25.30
CA ALA A 150 -6.95 1.38 25.87
C ALA A 150 -5.81 1.97 25.03
N ALA A 151 -5.87 1.83 23.69
CA ALA A 151 -4.90 2.44 22.79
C ALA A 151 -4.89 3.96 22.87
N HIS A 152 -6.06 4.59 22.94
CA HIS A 152 -6.18 6.04 23.13
C HIS A 152 -5.58 6.50 24.47
N ALA A 153 -5.85 5.78 25.56
CA ALA A 153 -5.26 6.06 26.86
C ALA A 153 -3.73 5.93 26.84
N ALA A 154 -3.21 4.87 26.21
CA ALA A 154 -1.77 4.66 26.04
C ALA A 154 -1.12 5.77 25.19
N ALA A 155 -1.78 6.23 24.13
CA ALA A 155 -1.29 7.33 23.28
C ALA A 155 -1.06 8.63 24.08
N ARG A 156 -1.89 8.92 25.09
CA ARG A 156 -1.73 10.10 25.96
C ARG A 156 -0.48 10.05 26.85
N THR A 157 0.16 8.88 26.99
CA THR A 157 1.42 8.73 27.74
C THR A 157 2.65 9.07 26.90
N ILE A 158 2.49 9.20 25.59
CA ILE A 158 3.59 9.48 24.67
C ILE A 158 3.83 10.98 24.63
N ASN A 159 5.07 11.42 24.88
CA ASN A 159 5.49 12.77 24.55
C ASN A 159 5.73 12.87 23.03
N PRO A 160 4.92 13.64 22.27
CA PRO A 160 5.05 13.70 20.80
C PRO A 160 6.38 14.29 20.35
N ALA A 161 7.04 15.12 21.16
CA ALA A 161 8.35 15.67 20.85
C ALA A 161 9.48 14.64 20.96
N LEU A 162 9.30 13.60 21.80
CA LEU A 162 10.31 12.57 22.04
C LEU A 162 10.08 11.29 21.23
N ASN A 163 8.81 10.93 20.97
CA ASN A 163 8.47 9.75 20.17
C ASN A 163 7.27 9.99 19.24
N PRO A 164 7.43 10.84 18.20
CA PRO A 164 6.36 11.09 17.22
C PRO A 164 6.00 9.84 16.42
N SER A 165 6.98 8.97 16.13
CA SER A 165 6.74 7.71 15.40
C SER A 165 5.86 6.74 16.18
N GLY A 166 6.11 6.58 17.48
CA GLY A 166 5.31 5.75 18.37
C GLY A 166 3.89 6.26 18.57
N LEU A 167 3.71 7.60 18.58
CA LEU A 167 2.38 8.21 18.62
C LEU A 167 1.55 7.82 17.38
N HIS A 168 2.16 7.89 16.19
CA HIS A 168 1.46 7.47 14.97
C HIS A 168 1.28 5.95 14.86
N ALA A 169 2.19 5.15 15.43
CA ALA A 169 2.03 3.70 15.53
C ALA A 169 0.79 3.33 16.36
N ILE A 170 0.64 3.88 17.57
CA ILE A 170 -0.54 3.62 18.39
C ILE A 170 -1.82 4.22 17.79
N GLN A 171 -1.73 5.38 17.12
CA GLN A 171 -2.86 5.98 16.38
C GLN A 171 -3.34 5.06 15.26
N THR A 172 -2.40 4.37 14.57
CA THR A 172 -2.74 3.39 13.53
C THR A 172 -3.52 2.22 14.12
N ALA A 173 -3.06 1.67 15.25
CA ALA A 173 -3.78 0.61 15.96
C ALA A 173 -5.17 1.08 16.39
N TYR A 174 -5.28 2.25 17.03
CA TYR A 174 -6.57 2.83 17.40
C TYR A 174 -7.53 2.96 16.21
N GLN A 175 -7.09 3.54 15.10
CA GLN A 175 -7.92 3.73 13.90
C GLN A 175 -8.33 2.40 13.26
N SER A 176 -7.50 1.36 13.37
CA SER A 176 -7.81 0.05 12.83
C SER A 176 -8.99 -0.64 13.52
N THR A 177 -9.32 -0.25 14.76
CA THR A 177 -10.49 -0.80 15.47
C THR A 177 -11.81 -0.46 14.77
N ALA A 178 -11.86 0.63 14.00
CA ALA A 178 -13.04 0.98 13.21
C ALA A 178 -13.32 0.01 12.04
N LEU A 179 -12.37 -0.87 11.70
CA LEU A 179 -12.58 -1.93 10.70
C LEU A 179 -13.51 -3.04 11.20
N ALA A 180 -13.84 -3.08 12.49
CA ALA A 180 -14.88 -3.97 13.00
C ALA A 180 -16.30 -3.51 12.66
N ASP A 181 -16.47 -2.28 12.14
CA ASP A 181 -17.73 -1.71 11.67
C ASP A 181 -17.81 -1.70 10.13
N THR A 182 -18.96 -1.29 9.60
CA THR A 182 -19.30 -1.20 8.17
C THR A 182 -18.51 -0.13 7.38
N HIS A 183 -17.80 0.78 8.04
CA HIS A 183 -17.08 1.90 7.41
C HIS A 183 -15.65 1.55 6.94
N TYR A 184 -15.47 0.38 6.31
CA TYR A 184 -14.16 -0.20 5.96
C TYR A 184 -13.22 0.74 5.19
N ARG A 185 -13.75 1.48 4.21
CA ARG A 185 -12.92 2.31 3.32
C ARG A 185 -12.25 3.47 4.05
N ALA A 186 -13.01 4.23 4.84
CA ALA A 186 -12.49 5.38 5.57
C ALA A 186 -11.51 4.95 6.66
N ALA A 187 -11.80 3.82 7.33
CA ALA A 187 -10.91 3.26 8.34
C ALA A 187 -9.57 2.82 7.73
N LEU A 188 -9.56 2.14 6.58
CA LEU A 188 -8.31 1.74 5.89
C LEU A 188 -7.47 2.94 5.43
N ASP A 189 -8.12 3.99 4.91
CA ASP A 189 -7.42 5.23 4.53
C ASP A 189 -6.73 5.86 5.75
N ALA A 190 -7.43 5.91 6.90
CA ALA A 190 -6.88 6.44 8.14
C ALA A 190 -5.71 5.60 8.68
N VAL A 191 -5.85 4.27 8.71
CA VAL A 191 -4.80 3.32 9.09
C VAL A 191 -3.56 3.51 8.23
N THR A 192 -3.72 3.56 6.92
CA THR A 192 -2.60 3.72 5.97
C THR A 192 -1.91 5.06 6.15
N ALA A 193 -2.67 6.15 6.28
CA ALA A 193 -2.11 7.48 6.48
C ALA A 193 -1.34 7.60 7.81
N SER A 194 -1.80 6.97 8.88
CA SER A 194 -1.09 6.96 10.16
C SER A 194 0.16 6.08 10.14
N ALA A 195 0.12 4.93 9.46
CA ALA A 195 1.30 4.09 9.26
C ALA A 195 2.41 4.84 8.50
N LEU A 196 2.04 5.53 7.41
CA LEU A 196 2.95 6.38 6.65
C LEU A 196 3.58 7.48 7.51
N ARG A 197 2.78 8.15 8.36
CA ARG A 197 3.29 9.16 9.30
C ARG A 197 4.25 8.56 10.33
N ALA A 198 3.98 7.37 10.86
CA ALA A 198 4.90 6.70 11.78
C ALA A 198 6.27 6.47 11.14
N TYR A 199 6.26 5.96 9.90
CA TYR A 199 7.47 5.71 9.11
C TYR A 199 8.22 7.00 8.75
N ALA A 200 7.51 8.03 8.30
CA ALA A 200 8.10 9.32 7.95
C ALA A 200 8.74 10.00 9.18
N MET A 201 8.08 9.99 10.34
CA MET A 201 8.59 10.59 11.57
C MET A 201 9.80 9.84 12.14
N ALA A 202 9.92 8.55 11.88
CA ALA A 202 11.08 7.78 12.30
C ALA A 202 12.32 8.04 11.41
N ALA A 203 12.16 8.69 10.26
CA ALA A 203 13.10 8.57 9.15
C ALA A 203 14.36 9.44 9.19
N ASN A 204 14.54 10.37 10.12
CA ASN A 204 15.76 11.20 10.26
C ASN A 204 16.35 11.71 8.92
N GLY A 205 15.51 12.14 7.97
CA GLY A 205 15.92 12.60 6.63
C GLY A 205 15.88 11.55 5.51
N THR A 206 15.56 10.29 5.80
CA THR A 206 15.45 9.17 4.84
C THR A 206 14.00 8.72 4.59
N ALA A 207 13.04 9.66 4.67
CA ALA A 207 11.61 9.35 4.61
C ALA A 207 11.21 8.60 3.35
N ALA A 208 11.74 9.00 2.18
CA ALA A 208 11.47 8.33 0.91
C ALA A 208 11.91 6.86 0.95
N THR A 209 13.15 6.57 1.37
CA THR A 209 13.69 5.21 1.49
C THR A 209 12.83 4.34 2.40
N ARG A 210 12.49 4.83 3.60
CA ARG A 210 11.70 4.06 4.56
C ARG A 210 10.27 3.79 4.09
N VAL A 211 9.66 4.75 3.40
CA VAL A 211 8.32 4.57 2.83
C VAL A 211 8.36 3.59 1.66
N VAL A 212 9.40 3.61 0.82
CA VAL A 212 9.61 2.58 -0.21
C VAL A 212 9.75 1.18 0.41
N GLU A 213 10.55 1.04 1.46
CA GLU A 213 10.70 -0.25 2.18
C GLU A 213 9.37 -0.73 2.78
N LEU A 214 8.63 0.16 3.45
CA LEU A 214 7.28 -0.13 3.94
C LEU A 214 6.38 -0.60 2.79
N SER A 215 6.34 0.13 1.68
CA SER A 215 5.51 -0.20 0.52
C SER A 215 5.82 -1.58 -0.04
N ARG A 216 7.11 -1.93 -0.17
CA ARG A 216 7.52 -3.28 -0.63
C ARG A 216 7.01 -4.38 0.31
N HIS A 217 7.23 -4.23 1.61
CA HIS A 217 6.75 -5.21 2.59
C HIS A 217 5.23 -5.30 2.64
N ALA A 218 4.54 -4.17 2.62
CA ALA A 218 3.09 -4.07 2.64
C ALA A 218 2.45 -4.75 1.43
N ILE A 219 2.97 -4.48 0.22
CA ILE A 219 2.49 -5.10 -1.02
C ILE A 219 2.73 -6.61 -0.99
N HIS A 220 3.95 -7.04 -0.67
CA HIS A 220 4.27 -8.46 -0.60
C HIS A 220 3.40 -9.20 0.43
N SER A 221 3.21 -8.62 1.63
CA SER A 221 2.35 -9.21 2.66
C SER A 221 0.91 -9.35 2.18
N TRP A 222 0.36 -8.32 1.53
CA TRP A 222 -1.01 -8.35 0.99
C TRP A 222 -1.18 -9.45 -0.05
N ARG A 223 -0.26 -9.53 -1.02
CA ARG A 223 -0.32 -10.54 -2.08
C ARG A 223 -0.22 -11.96 -1.54
N ARG A 224 0.70 -12.20 -0.61
CA ARG A 224 0.86 -13.48 0.10
C ARG A 224 -0.44 -13.87 0.82
N LEU A 225 -1.04 -12.95 1.58
CA LEU A 225 -2.28 -13.20 2.32
C LEU A 225 -3.49 -13.42 1.40
N ALA A 226 -3.53 -12.72 0.27
CA ALA A 226 -4.56 -12.90 -0.75
C ALA A 226 -4.39 -14.18 -1.60
N GLY A 227 -3.26 -14.88 -1.45
CA GLY A 227 -2.91 -16.01 -2.31
C GLY A 227 -2.55 -15.62 -3.75
N ALA A 228 -2.32 -14.34 -4.02
CA ALA A 228 -2.01 -13.79 -5.35
C ALA A 228 -0.61 -14.18 -5.85
N ASP A 229 0.25 -14.72 -4.98
CA ASP A 229 1.57 -15.26 -5.35
C ASP A 229 1.53 -16.77 -5.63
N ARG A 230 0.35 -17.42 -5.53
CA ARG A 230 0.17 -18.85 -5.85
C ARG A 230 -0.09 -19.14 -7.33
N SER A 231 -0.09 -18.13 -8.19
CA SER A 231 -0.31 -18.26 -9.63
C SER A 231 0.99 -18.08 -10.43
N SER A 232 1.98 -18.92 -10.16
CA SER A 232 3.12 -19.14 -11.08
C SER A 232 3.57 -20.61 -11.10
N ASP A 233 2.64 -21.57 -10.96
CA ASP A 233 2.79 -22.87 -11.62
C ASP A 233 2.28 -22.73 -13.08
N ILE A 234 2.98 -21.92 -13.87
CA ILE A 234 2.91 -22.04 -15.33
C ILE A 234 3.85 -23.19 -15.64
N GLY A 235 3.29 -24.39 -15.85
CA GLY A 235 4.05 -25.54 -16.33
C GLY A 235 4.84 -25.16 -17.60
N PRO A 236 6.06 -25.68 -17.80
CA PRO A 236 6.95 -25.29 -18.90
C PRO A 236 6.48 -25.74 -20.32
N ALA A 237 5.19 -26.04 -20.52
CA ALA A 237 4.67 -26.67 -21.73
C ALA A 237 4.10 -25.70 -22.79
N LEU A 238 4.36 -24.39 -22.71
CA LEU A 238 3.89 -23.42 -23.72
C LEU A 238 5.01 -22.61 -24.38
N VAL A 239 6.25 -23.10 -24.30
CA VAL A 239 7.40 -22.54 -25.04
C VAL A 239 7.90 -23.54 -26.08
N ASP A 240 7.00 -24.12 -26.87
CA ASP A 240 7.40 -24.76 -28.13
C ASP A 240 6.21 -24.82 -29.10
N ASP A 241 5.94 -23.70 -29.77
CA ASP A 241 5.29 -23.71 -31.08
C ASP A 241 5.69 -22.44 -31.82
N GLY A 242 6.92 -22.46 -32.35
CA GLY A 242 7.36 -21.48 -33.33
C GLY A 242 6.56 -21.63 -34.64
N PRO A 243 6.34 -20.54 -35.39
CA PRO A 243 5.52 -20.61 -36.60
C PRO A 243 6.21 -21.45 -37.67
N GLN A 244 5.58 -22.59 -38.02
CA GLN A 244 5.96 -23.37 -39.20
C GLN A 244 5.86 -22.49 -40.45
N ARG A 245 6.97 -22.43 -41.20
CA ARG A 245 7.09 -21.73 -42.48
C ARG A 245 6.07 -22.27 -43.48
N ILE A 246 5.26 -21.38 -44.04
CA ILE A 246 4.37 -21.67 -45.18
C ILE A 246 5.25 -21.82 -46.46
N PRO A 247 5.14 -22.91 -47.24
CA PRO A 247 5.84 -23.02 -48.51
C PRO A 247 5.16 -22.15 -49.58
N VAL A 248 5.96 -21.39 -50.33
CA VAL A 248 5.52 -20.67 -51.53
C VAL A 248 5.47 -21.66 -52.70
N PRO A 249 4.33 -21.82 -53.41
CA PRO A 249 4.26 -22.65 -54.60
C PRO A 249 4.87 -21.92 -55.81
N ALA A 250 5.53 -22.70 -56.67
CA ALA A 250 6.16 -22.28 -57.92
C ALA A 250 5.12 -21.93 -59.00
#